data_AF-F9XDA8-F1
#
_entry.id   AF-F9XDA8-F1
#
_cell.length_a   1.000
_cell.length_b   1.000
_cell.length_c   1.000
_cell.angle_alpha   90.00
_cell.angle_beta   90.00
_cell.angle_gamma   90.00
#
_symmetry.space_group_name_H-M   'P 1'
#
loop_
_entity.id
_entity.type
_entity.pdbx_description
1 polymer ?
#
loop_
_entity_poly.entity_id
_entity_poly.type
_entity_poly.pdbx_seq_one_letter_code
_entity_poly.pdbx_strand_id
1 'polypeptide(L)'
;MFTNTENLTIWRSPSLTDWTNAEEKAAFVPPPGMNYSTDLWAPELHNIDNKWWIIFTADPNMDNPPPEIEMLCDWNCPAVNHRMYVLEGSTDDPWTSNYTMKSQLNTFDQFAIDGTYFQHSTGLYHVYSCWQSAYISWPANLCITKMSDPFTVASNVTERQTISVPSNPWEKTPYGRMDNIRLSSNEGPQQLTNKETGQEFIVYSAARSDNRNYCLGLLELVGDDPMNVQDWRKNNDGCVFHQNPQNKAYGVGHASFTTSPDESENWIVYHGMENPVNGWAARTVRAQKFTWNTDGTPRFPRPGYGPYDVPSGQNASMALL
;
A
#
# COMPACT_ATOMS: atom_id res chain seq x y z
N MET A 1 -10.50 1.46 -3.39
CA MET A 1 -10.97 0.34 -2.54
C MET A 1 -10.87 0.77 -1.09
N PHE A 2 -11.75 0.27 -0.24
CA PHE A 2 -11.76 0.54 1.20
C PHE A 2 -12.15 -0.73 1.96
N THR A 3 -11.76 -0.82 3.22
CA THR A 3 -12.17 -1.89 4.13
C THR A 3 -12.51 -1.31 5.50
N ASN A 4 -13.54 -1.87 6.12
CA ASN A 4 -13.95 -1.60 7.49
C ASN A 4 -13.66 -2.81 8.41
N THR A 5 -12.64 -3.61 8.06
CA THR A 5 -12.26 -4.91 8.67
C THR A 5 -13.26 -6.05 8.53
N GLU A 6 -14.53 -5.78 8.20
CA GLU A 6 -15.58 -6.80 8.02
C GLU A 6 -15.79 -7.22 6.57
N ASN A 7 -15.61 -6.29 5.64
CA ASN A 7 -15.74 -6.54 4.20
C ASN A 7 -14.73 -5.73 3.37
N LEU A 8 -14.63 -6.08 2.09
CA LEU A 8 -13.95 -5.27 1.08
C LEU A 8 -15.00 -4.52 0.27
N THR A 9 -14.88 -3.21 0.18
CA THR A 9 -15.84 -2.34 -0.50
C THR A 9 -15.16 -1.53 -1.60
N ILE A 10 -15.83 -1.43 -2.75
CA ILE A 10 -15.46 -0.54 -3.85
C ILE A 10 -16.28 0.73 -3.71
N TRP A 11 -15.59 1.88 -3.69
CA TRP A 11 -16.21 3.18 -3.81
C TRP A 11 -15.88 3.75 -5.20
N ARG A 12 -16.85 4.39 -5.84
CA ARG A 12 -16.67 5.07 -7.12
C ARG A 12 -17.27 6.46 -7.05
N SER A 13 -16.52 7.44 -7.52
CA SER A 13 -16.95 8.83 -7.66
C SER A 13 -16.55 9.35 -9.05
N PRO A 14 -17.32 10.26 -9.67
CA PRO A 14 -16.87 11.01 -10.84
C PRO A 14 -15.76 12.02 -10.51
N SER A 15 -15.45 12.22 -9.22
CA SER A 15 -14.44 13.16 -8.73
C SER A 15 -13.40 12.45 -7.87
N LEU A 16 -12.11 12.75 -8.10
CA LEU A 16 -11.04 12.24 -7.22
C LEU A 16 -11.03 12.93 -5.84
N THR A 17 -11.54 14.16 -5.77
CA THR A 17 -11.44 15.03 -4.59
C THR A 17 -12.76 15.26 -3.87
N ASP A 18 -13.89 14.81 -4.43
CA ASP A 18 -15.21 14.87 -3.81
C ASP A 18 -15.83 13.47 -3.78
N TRP A 19 -16.01 12.97 -2.55
CA TRP A 19 -16.56 11.64 -2.27
C TRP A 19 -17.92 11.73 -1.57
N THR A 20 -18.51 12.93 -1.46
CA THR A 20 -19.76 13.16 -0.71
C THR A 20 -20.92 12.31 -1.21
N ASN A 21 -20.98 12.09 -2.52
CA ASN A 21 -22.01 11.28 -3.20
C ASN A 21 -21.40 10.04 -3.89
N ALA A 22 -20.27 9.53 -3.38
CA ALA A 22 -19.66 8.34 -3.94
C ALA A 22 -20.63 7.15 -3.86
N GLU A 23 -20.73 6.38 -4.93
CA GLU A 23 -21.43 5.10 -4.91
C GLU A 23 -20.54 4.07 -4.20
N GLU A 24 -21.14 3.18 -3.42
CA GLU A 24 -20.43 2.08 -2.79
C GLU A 24 -21.05 0.71 -3.13
N LYS A 25 -20.18 -0.30 -3.19
CA LYS A 25 -20.57 -1.70 -3.42
C LYS A 25 -19.65 -2.61 -2.62
N ALA A 26 -20.21 -3.53 -1.85
CA ALA A 26 -19.44 -4.63 -1.27
C ALA A 26 -18.87 -5.51 -2.40
N ALA A 27 -17.55 -5.54 -2.53
CA ALA A 27 -16.85 -6.40 -3.48
C ALA A 27 -16.82 -7.84 -2.99
N PHE A 28 -16.59 -8.00 -1.68
CA PHE A 28 -16.40 -9.29 -1.04
C PHE A 28 -16.78 -9.21 0.44
N VAL A 29 -17.61 -10.14 0.86
CA VAL A 29 -17.91 -10.39 2.28
C VAL A 29 -17.42 -11.81 2.56
N PRO A 30 -16.37 -11.99 3.38
CA PRO A 30 -15.84 -13.32 3.62
C PRO A 30 -16.87 -14.17 4.39
N PRO A 31 -17.06 -15.46 4.02
CA PRO A 31 -17.75 -16.39 4.90
C PRO A 31 -17.00 -16.52 6.24
N PRO A 32 -17.69 -16.77 7.36
CA PRO A 32 -17.05 -16.91 8.66
C PRO A 32 -16.18 -18.18 8.77
N GLY A 33 -15.11 -18.12 9.57
CA GLY A 33 -14.26 -19.27 9.92
C GLY A 33 -13.28 -19.71 8.84
N MET A 34 -13.05 -18.90 7.81
CA MET A 34 -12.00 -19.11 6.82
C MET A 34 -10.71 -18.38 7.24
N ASN A 35 -9.59 -18.74 6.61
CA ASN A 35 -8.30 -18.07 6.84
C ASN A 35 -8.28 -16.59 6.41
N TYR A 36 -9.31 -16.13 5.70
CA TYR A 36 -9.46 -14.79 5.16
C TYR A 36 -10.72 -14.09 5.69
N SER A 37 -11.17 -14.46 6.90
CA SER A 37 -12.43 -13.97 7.46
C SER A 37 -12.30 -12.73 8.34
N THR A 38 -11.11 -12.40 8.80
CA THR A 38 -10.87 -11.32 9.78
C THR A 38 -9.70 -10.45 9.37
N ASP A 39 -9.61 -9.25 9.96
CA ASP A 39 -8.56 -8.27 9.71
C ASP A 39 -8.27 -8.03 8.23
N LEU A 40 -9.36 -7.79 7.50
CA LEU A 40 -9.28 -7.45 6.09
C LEU A 40 -8.57 -6.10 5.95
N TRP A 41 -7.34 -6.09 5.43
CA TRP A 41 -6.52 -4.89 5.30
C TRP A 41 -6.12 -4.62 3.85
N ALA A 42 -5.94 -3.33 3.55
CA ALA A 42 -5.29 -2.80 2.37
C ALA A 42 -5.66 -3.47 1.02
N PRO A 43 -6.95 -3.57 0.66
CA PRO A 43 -7.32 -4.11 -0.64
C PRO A 43 -6.89 -3.19 -1.78
N GLU A 44 -6.26 -3.75 -2.81
CA GLU A 44 -5.96 -3.08 -4.07
C GLU A 44 -6.70 -3.74 -5.23
N LEU A 45 -7.25 -2.92 -6.12
CA LEU A 45 -7.95 -3.35 -7.34
C LEU A 45 -7.06 -3.09 -8.55
N HIS A 46 -6.72 -4.15 -9.28
CA HIS A 46 -5.81 -4.11 -10.42
C HIS A 46 -6.49 -4.66 -11.69
N ASN A 47 -6.21 -4.06 -12.84
CA ASN A 47 -6.50 -4.66 -14.13
C ASN A 47 -5.20 -5.23 -14.70
N ILE A 48 -5.15 -6.56 -14.87
CA ILE A 48 -3.99 -7.26 -15.45
C ILE A 48 -4.54 -8.22 -16.51
N ASP A 49 -4.01 -8.10 -17.72
CA ASP A 49 -4.45 -8.86 -18.91
C ASP A 49 -5.97 -8.79 -19.15
N ASN A 50 -6.53 -7.58 -19.07
CA ASN A 50 -7.96 -7.27 -19.22
C ASN A 50 -8.87 -7.95 -18.17
N LYS A 51 -8.32 -8.38 -17.04
CA LYS A 51 -9.09 -8.97 -15.95
C LYS A 51 -8.86 -8.22 -14.64
N TRP A 52 -9.92 -8.09 -13.86
CA TRP A 52 -9.87 -7.44 -12.56
C TRP A 52 -9.48 -8.40 -11.44
N TRP A 53 -8.53 -7.97 -10.63
CA TRP A 53 -8.00 -8.69 -9.49
C TRP A 53 -8.08 -7.81 -8.25
N ILE A 54 -8.53 -8.37 -7.13
CA ILE A 54 -8.38 -7.72 -5.82
C ILE A 54 -7.33 -8.48 -5.04
N ILE A 55 -6.22 -7.83 -4.70
CA ILE A 55 -5.24 -8.36 -3.75
C ILE A 55 -5.47 -7.69 -2.40
N PHE A 56 -5.47 -8.46 -1.32
CA PHE A 56 -5.75 -7.96 0.03
C PHE A 56 -5.11 -8.82 1.10
N THR A 57 -5.02 -8.28 2.31
CA THR A 57 -4.53 -8.99 3.48
C THR A 57 -5.70 -9.46 4.36
N ALA A 58 -5.56 -10.63 4.96
CA ALA A 58 -6.49 -11.09 5.99
C ALA A 58 -5.82 -12.08 6.98
N ASP A 59 -6.51 -12.36 8.07
CA ASP A 59 -6.13 -13.30 9.13
C ASP A 59 -7.27 -14.31 9.42
N PRO A 60 -6.97 -15.56 9.85
CA PRO A 60 -7.96 -16.56 10.28
C PRO A 60 -8.75 -16.24 11.56
N ASN A 61 -8.17 -15.51 12.51
CA ASN A 61 -8.58 -15.49 13.92
C ASN A 61 -8.58 -14.11 14.59
N MET A 62 -8.50 -13.02 13.84
CA MET A 62 -8.37 -11.63 14.33
C MET A 62 -7.13 -11.42 15.22
N ASP A 63 -6.61 -10.21 15.20
CA ASP A 63 -5.49 -9.80 16.01
C ASP A 63 -5.82 -9.94 17.50
N ASN A 64 -4.93 -10.63 18.21
CA ASN A 64 -5.05 -10.83 19.64
C ASN A 64 -3.69 -10.59 20.33
N PRO A 65 -3.51 -9.45 21.02
CA PRO A 65 -4.55 -8.46 21.33
C PRO A 65 -4.95 -7.61 20.10
N PRO A 66 -6.15 -7.00 20.09
CA PRO A 66 -6.58 -6.11 19.01
C PRO A 66 -5.58 -4.97 18.75
N PRO A 67 -5.54 -4.40 17.54
CA PRO A 67 -4.54 -3.41 17.16
C PRO A 67 -4.42 -2.26 18.17
N GLU A 68 -5.53 -1.71 18.68
CA GLU A 68 -5.51 -0.57 19.62
C GLU A 68 -4.74 -0.85 20.92
N ILE A 69 -4.68 -2.12 21.33
CA ILE A 69 -3.88 -2.60 22.46
C ILE A 69 -2.48 -2.98 21.99
N GLU A 70 -2.35 -3.61 20.81
CA GLU A 70 -1.07 -3.94 20.17
C GLU A 70 -0.16 -2.72 20.00
N MET A 71 -0.72 -1.56 19.68
CA MET A 71 -0.01 -0.29 19.58
C MET A 71 0.78 0.07 20.85
N LEU A 72 0.34 -0.41 22.02
CA LEU A 72 0.94 -0.18 23.32
C LEU A 72 1.79 -1.37 23.82
N CYS A 73 1.95 -2.41 23.01
CA CYS A 73 2.56 -3.68 23.41
C CYS A 73 4.09 -3.69 23.18
N ASP A 74 4.84 -3.92 24.26
CA ASP A 74 6.31 -3.90 24.23
C ASP A 74 6.96 -5.23 23.84
N TRP A 75 6.26 -6.38 23.99
CA TRP A 75 6.91 -7.70 23.87
C TRP A 75 6.18 -8.74 23.01
N ASN A 76 4.88 -8.99 23.20
CA ASN A 76 4.16 -10.07 22.50
C ASN A 76 2.93 -9.56 21.76
N CYS A 77 3.09 -9.19 20.49
CA CYS A 77 2.04 -8.59 19.67
C CYS A 77 1.96 -9.33 18.33
N PRO A 78 1.20 -10.44 18.29
CA PRO A 78 1.29 -11.37 17.19
C PRO A 78 0.25 -11.09 16.11
N ALA A 79 0.56 -10.17 15.19
CA ALA A 79 -0.11 -10.12 13.88
C ALA A 79 0.29 -11.30 12.96
N VAL A 80 0.69 -12.45 13.54
CA VAL A 80 1.51 -13.50 12.92
C VAL A 80 0.80 -14.22 11.77
N ASN A 81 -0.53 -14.32 11.80
CA ASN A 81 -1.27 -15.14 10.82
C ASN A 81 -1.79 -14.35 9.63
N HIS A 82 -1.46 -13.07 9.52
CA HIS A 82 -1.76 -12.28 8.33
C HIS A 82 -1.09 -12.88 7.09
N ARG A 83 -1.89 -13.08 6.04
CA ARG A 83 -1.47 -13.59 4.74
C ARG A 83 -2.12 -12.77 3.63
N MET A 84 -1.60 -12.96 2.41
CA MET A 84 -2.11 -12.32 1.20
C MET A 84 -3.10 -13.22 0.46
N TYR A 85 -4.19 -12.62 -0.02
CA TYR A 85 -5.27 -13.28 -0.73
C TYR A 85 -5.60 -12.53 -2.01
N VAL A 86 -6.10 -13.26 -3.00
CA VAL A 86 -6.50 -12.71 -4.30
C VAL A 86 -7.94 -13.10 -4.62
N LEU A 87 -8.73 -12.13 -5.10
CA LEU A 87 -10.03 -12.33 -5.69
C LEU A 87 -9.98 -12.10 -7.20
N GLU A 88 -10.78 -12.86 -7.95
CA GLU A 88 -10.95 -12.73 -9.39
C GLU A 88 -12.31 -12.08 -9.72
N GLY A 89 -12.28 -11.04 -10.56
CA GLY A 89 -13.47 -10.39 -11.12
C GLY A 89 -14.10 -11.18 -12.26
N SER A 90 -15.42 -11.17 -12.36
CA SER A 90 -16.19 -11.95 -13.34
C SER A 90 -16.45 -11.25 -14.68
N THR A 91 -16.20 -9.94 -14.79
CA THR A 91 -16.45 -9.14 -16.00
C THR A 91 -15.29 -8.18 -16.28
N ASP A 92 -15.31 -7.53 -17.44
CA ASP A 92 -14.30 -6.53 -17.83
C ASP A 92 -14.51 -5.15 -17.17
N ASP A 93 -15.64 -4.96 -16.49
CA ASP A 93 -15.96 -3.74 -15.74
C ASP A 93 -15.85 -4.01 -14.23
N PRO A 94 -15.01 -3.25 -13.50
CA PRO A 94 -14.77 -3.52 -12.09
C PRO A 94 -16.01 -3.27 -11.23
N TRP A 95 -16.94 -2.43 -11.69
CA TRP A 95 -18.15 -2.07 -10.96
C TRP A 95 -19.22 -3.17 -11.06
N THR A 96 -19.44 -3.72 -12.25
CA THR A 96 -20.42 -4.80 -12.47
C THR A 96 -19.89 -6.19 -12.12
N SER A 97 -18.56 -6.35 -12.00
CA SER A 97 -17.93 -7.60 -11.58
C SER A 97 -18.42 -8.11 -10.22
N ASN A 98 -18.63 -9.42 -10.14
CA ASN A 98 -18.62 -10.15 -8.87
C ASN A 98 -17.20 -10.65 -8.63
N TYR A 99 -16.73 -10.55 -7.38
CA TYR A 99 -15.37 -10.96 -7.01
C TYR A 99 -15.43 -12.27 -6.21
N THR A 100 -14.67 -13.26 -6.64
CA THR A 100 -14.63 -14.58 -5.99
C THR A 100 -13.23 -14.92 -5.51
N MET A 101 -13.12 -15.59 -4.35
CA MET A 101 -11.83 -15.99 -3.79
C MET A 101 -11.10 -16.91 -4.76
N LYS A 102 -9.89 -16.50 -5.16
CA LYS A 102 -9.05 -17.22 -6.11
C LYS A 102 -7.97 -18.04 -5.42
N SER A 103 -7.19 -17.39 -4.56
CA SER A 103 -6.08 -18.06 -3.86
C SER A 103 -5.68 -17.31 -2.59
N GLN A 104 -5.01 -18.04 -1.70
CA GLN A 104 -4.02 -17.46 -0.79
C GLN A 104 -2.68 -17.49 -1.51
N LEU A 105 -1.99 -16.36 -1.62
CA LEU A 105 -0.67 -16.32 -2.22
C LEU A 105 0.33 -17.08 -1.33
N ASN A 106 1.23 -17.84 -1.97
CA ASN A 106 2.28 -18.54 -1.23
C ASN A 106 3.34 -17.56 -0.74
N THR A 107 3.19 -17.10 0.51
CA THR A 107 4.15 -16.28 1.23
C THR A 107 5.01 -17.11 2.19
N PHE A 108 5.17 -18.40 1.88
CA PHE A 108 6.02 -19.36 2.59
C PHE A 108 5.63 -19.56 4.07
N ASP A 109 4.34 -19.42 4.36
CA ASP A 109 3.78 -19.45 5.71
C ASP A 109 4.44 -18.43 6.66
N GLN A 110 4.78 -17.26 6.12
CA GLN A 110 5.34 -16.13 6.85
C GLN A 110 4.34 -14.98 6.86
N PHE A 111 4.44 -14.12 7.87
CA PHE A 111 3.72 -12.86 7.94
C PHE A 111 3.87 -12.11 6.60
N ALA A 112 2.72 -11.74 6.03
CA ALA A 112 2.67 -10.99 4.78
C ALA A 112 1.44 -10.09 4.76
N ILE A 113 1.67 -8.79 4.56
CA ILE A 113 0.62 -7.77 4.45
C ILE A 113 0.92 -6.83 3.28
N ASP A 114 -0.08 -6.04 2.88
CA ASP A 114 0.08 -4.91 1.97
C ASP A 114 0.71 -5.31 0.62
N GLY A 115 0.33 -6.46 0.07
CA GLY A 115 0.87 -6.90 -1.21
C GLY A 115 0.30 -6.11 -2.39
N THR A 116 1.19 -5.71 -3.29
CA THR A 116 0.88 -5.10 -4.59
C THR A 116 1.55 -5.88 -5.72
N TYR A 117 1.13 -5.61 -6.96
CA TYR A 117 1.80 -6.12 -8.15
C TYR A 117 2.86 -5.12 -8.63
N PHE A 118 4.02 -5.64 -9.03
CA PHE A 118 5.02 -4.91 -9.78
C PHE A 118 5.10 -5.52 -11.19
N GLN A 119 4.63 -4.77 -12.18
CA GLN A 119 4.62 -5.16 -13.58
C GLN A 119 5.89 -4.65 -14.25
N HIS A 120 6.73 -5.56 -14.74
CA HIS A 120 7.99 -5.24 -15.39
C HIS A 120 8.12 -5.99 -16.71
N SER A 121 9.02 -5.53 -17.59
CA SER A 121 9.28 -6.14 -18.90
C SER A 121 9.65 -7.63 -18.84
N THR A 122 10.22 -8.09 -17.71
CA THR A 122 10.65 -9.48 -17.48
C THR A 122 9.58 -10.36 -16.81
N GLY A 123 8.42 -9.79 -16.47
CA GLY A 123 7.28 -10.52 -15.93
C GLY A 123 6.53 -9.78 -14.81
N LEU A 124 5.64 -10.53 -14.16
CA LEU A 124 4.85 -10.07 -13.02
C LEU A 124 5.53 -10.45 -11.71
N TYR A 125 5.50 -9.53 -10.75
CA TYR A 125 6.09 -9.72 -9.43
C TYR A 125 5.08 -9.30 -8.34
N HIS A 126 5.18 -9.94 -7.18
CA HIS A 126 4.43 -9.58 -5.97
C HIS A 126 5.40 -8.95 -4.98
N VAL A 127 5.13 -7.70 -4.61
CA VAL A 127 5.89 -6.94 -3.61
C VAL A 127 5.01 -6.77 -2.39
N TYR A 128 5.51 -7.09 -1.20
CA TYR A 128 4.70 -7.09 0.02
C TYR A 128 5.55 -6.84 1.26
N SER A 129 4.90 -6.38 2.33
CA SER A 129 5.49 -6.28 3.67
C SER A 129 5.63 -7.68 4.28
N CYS A 130 6.80 -8.02 4.76
CA CYS A 130 7.13 -9.37 5.18
C CYS A 130 8.02 -9.41 6.42
N TRP A 131 7.94 -10.50 7.17
CA TRP A 131 8.99 -10.84 8.13
C TRP A 131 10.14 -11.61 7.48
N GLN A 132 11.30 -11.56 8.12
CA GLN A 132 12.50 -12.23 7.59
C GLN A 132 12.29 -13.74 7.46
N SER A 133 11.61 -14.37 8.43
CA SER A 133 11.26 -15.79 8.43
C SER A 133 10.06 -16.07 9.33
N ALA A 134 9.55 -17.30 9.31
CA ALA A 134 8.44 -17.74 10.16
C ALA A 134 8.75 -17.67 11.68
N TYR A 135 10.03 -17.56 12.06
CA TYR A 135 10.48 -17.55 13.46
C TYR A 135 11.09 -16.21 13.90
N ILE A 136 11.14 -15.22 13.01
CA ILE A 136 11.69 -13.88 13.30
C ILE A 136 10.58 -12.87 13.08
N SER A 137 9.90 -12.51 14.17
CA SER A 137 8.91 -11.45 14.15
C SER A 137 9.57 -10.09 14.19
N TRP A 138 9.26 -9.26 13.20
CA TRP A 138 9.72 -7.88 13.06
C TRP A 138 11.25 -7.71 12.88
N PRO A 139 11.73 -6.56 12.36
CA PRO A 139 10.95 -5.52 11.67
C PRO A 139 10.25 -6.09 10.42
N ALA A 140 9.22 -5.39 9.96
CA ALA A 140 8.63 -5.71 8.67
C ALA A 140 9.48 -5.09 7.55
N ASN A 141 9.73 -5.87 6.51
CA ASN A 141 10.63 -5.56 5.40
C ASN A 141 9.82 -5.59 4.10
N LEU A 142 10.38 -5.10 2.99
CA LEU A 142 9.78 -5.36 1.68
C LEU A 142 10.40 -6.58 1.04
N CYS A 143 9.54 -7.54 0.73
CA CYS A 143 9.88 -8.71 -0.03
C CYS A 143 9.37 -8.62 -1.45
N ILE A 144 10.04 -9.32 -2.36
CA ILE A 144 9.58 -9.52 -3.74
C ILE A 144 9.68 -10.99 -4.14
N THR A 145 8.68 -11.45 -4.88
CA THR A 145 8.62 -12.79 -5.49
C THR A 145 8.13 -12.69 -6.93
N LYS A 146 8.65 -13.53 -7.81
CA LYS A 146 8.14 -13.66 -9.19
C LYS A 146 6.81 -14.42 -9.19
N MET A 147 5.90 -14.02 -10.07
CA MET A 147 4.60 -14.66 -10.28
C MET A 147 4.51 -15.29 -11.67
N SER A 148 3.77 -16.40 -11.80
CA SER A 148 3.43 -16.98 -13.11
C SER A 148 2.15 -16.39 -13.70
N ASP A 149 1.27 -15.92 -12.82
CA ASP A 149 -0.02 -15.29 -13.09
C ASP A 149 -0.41 -14.47 -11.85
N PRO A 150 -1.46 -13.63 -11.91
CA PRO A 150 -1.83 -12.75 -10.79
C PRO A 150 -2.19 -13.45 -9.46
N PHE A 151 -2.33 -14.78 -9.41
CA PHE A 151 -2.74 -15.48 -8.19
C PHE A 151 -1.80 -16.63 -7.80
N THR A 152 -0.67 -16.79 -8.49
CA THR A 152 0.30 -17.88 -8.29
C THR A 152 1.73 -17.35 -8.20
N VAL A 153 2.34 -17.53 -7.03
CA VAL A 153 3.76 -17.23 -6.79
C VAL A 153 4.62 -18.33 -7.41
N ALA A 154 5.50 -17.97 -8.33
CA ALA A 154 6.42 -18.88 -9.02
C ALA A 154 7.73 -19.08 -8.24
N SER A 155 8.17 -18.07 -7.49
CA SER A 155 9.37 -18.18 -6.66
C SER A 155 9.21 -19.20 -5.53
N ASN A 156 10.30 -19.91 -5.20
CA ASN A 156 10.41 -20.64 -3.94
C ASN A 156 11.03 -19.76 -2.83
N VAL A 157 11.08 -20.27 -1.59
CA VAL A 157 11.54 -19.50 -0.42
C VAL A 157 12.98 -19.01 -0.53
N THR A 158 13.85 -19.73 -1.25
CA THR A 158 15.25 -19.34 -1.47
C THR A 158 15.43 -18.30 -2.57
N GLU A 159 14.42 -18.16 -3.44
CA GLU A 159 14.38 -17.15 -4.51
C GLU A 159 13.71 -15.86 -4.06
N ARG A 160 12.85 -15.89 -3.03
CA ARG A 160 12.27 -14.68 -2.42
C ARG A 160 13.39 -13.73 -2.00
N GLN A 161 13.34 -12.51 -2.50
CA GLN A 161 14.27 -11.47 -2.08
C GLN A 161 13.66 -10.54 -1.03
N THR A 162 14.53 -9.94 -0.23
CA THR A 162 14.18 -8.80 0.63
C THR A 162 14.87 -7.57 0.03
N ILE A 163 14.10 -6.68 -0.58
CA ILE A 163 14.62 -5.52 -1.33
C ILE A 163 14.73 -4.26 -0.48
N SER A 164 14.09 -4.23 0.69
CA SER A 164 14.21 -3.14 1.64
C SER A 164 14.03 -3.61 3.06
N VAL A 165 14.91 -3.17 3.95
CA VAL A 165 14.80 -3.35 5.40
C VAL A 165 14.82 -1.97 6.08
N PRO A 166 14.15 -1.76 7.23
CA PRO A 166 14.18 -0.49 7.97
C PRO A 166 15.57 -0.19 8.57
N SER A 167 16.52 0.23 7.73
CA SER A 167 17.92 0.46 8.11
C SER A 167 18.16 1.89 8.60
N ASN A 168 17.48 2.87 8.00
CA ASN A 168 17.66 4.27 8.31
C ASN A 168 16.97 4.69 9.62
N PRO A 169 17.48 5.69 10.34
CA PRO A 169 16.83 6.20 11.56
C PRO A 169 15.38 6.67 11.35
N TRP A 170 15.08 7.27 10.19
CA TRP A 170 13.73 7.74 9.85
C TRP A 170 12.75 6.61 9.53
N GLU A 171 13.26 5.40 9.20
CA GLU A 171 12.42 4.21 8.98
C GLU A 171 12.01 3.54 10.31
N LYS A 172 12.57 3.99 11.45
CA LYS A 172 12.41 3.34 12.74
C LYS A 172 11.45 4.07 13.68
N THR A 173 10.65 3.30 14.41
CA THR A 173 9.74 3.84 15.43
C THR A 173 10.22 3.55 16.85
N PRO A 174 10.13 4.52 17.78
CA PRO A 174 9.84 5.95 17.58
C PRO A 174 11.10 6.73 17.19
N TYR A 175 10.94 7.86 16.50
CA TYR A 175 12.00 8.87 16.40
C TYR A 175 12.32 9.41 17.80
N GLY A 176 13.46 9.02 18.38
CA GLY A 176 13.93 9.54 19.66
C GLY A 176 13.39 8.84 20.93
N ARG A 177 12.94 7.58 20.87
CA ARG A 177 12.82 6.71 22.05
C ARG A 177 13.71 5.47 21.90
N MET A 178 14.20 4.93 23.01
CA MET A 178 15.06 3.74 23.01
C MET A 178 14.28 2.42 22.92
N ASP A 179 12.96 2.46 23.13
CA ASP A 179 12.09 1.30 23.09
C ASP A 179 11.34 1.21 21.76
N ASN A 180 11.02 -0.01 21.33
CA ASN A 180 10.14 -0.33 20.21
C ASN A 180 10.67 -0.20 18.76
N ILE A 181 11.99 -0.06 18.56
CA ILE A 181 12.65 -0.15 17.22
C ILE A 181 12.25 -1.43 16.48
N ARG A 182 11.94 -2.50 17.20
CA ARG A 182 11.46 -3.75 16.61
C ARG A 182 10.25 -3.54 15.71
N LEU A 183 9.29 -2.68 16.05
CA LEU A 183 8.06 -2.46 15.28
C LEU A 183 8.26 -1.58 14.04
N SER A 184 9.50 -1.30 13.65
CA SER A 184 9.76 -0.57 12.41
C SER A 184 9.25 -1.37 11.21
N SER A 185 8.52 -0.71 10.31
CA SER A 185 8.02 -1.33 9.09
C SER A 185 8.64 -0.68 7.87
N ASN A 186 8.88 -1.47 6.84
CA ASN A 186 8.69 -1.04 5.46
C ASN A 186 7.47 -1.81 4.94
N GLU A 187 6.38 -1.11 4.67
CA GLU A 187 5.07 -1.69 4.33
C GLU A 187 4.36 -0.82 3.28
N GLY A 188 3.13 -1.16 2.87
CA GLY A 188 2.40 -0.44 1.82
C GLY A 188 3.23 -0.10 0.58
N PRO A 189 3.94 -1.06 -0.05
CA PRO A 189 4.65 -0.84 -1.31
C PRO A 189 3.65 -0.51 -2.42
N GLN A 190 4.03 0.44 -3.29
CA GLN A 190 3.26 0.79 -4.48
C GLN A 190 4.21 1.07 -5.64
N GLN A 191 3.96 0.42 -6.78
CA GLN A 191 4.66 0.72 -8.03
C GLN A 191 4.32 2.13 -8.51
N LEU A 192 5.34 2.87 -8.94
CA LEU A 192 5.21 4.14 -9.65
C LEU A 192 6.18 4.17 -10.81
N THR A 193 5.69 4.44 -12.02
CA THR A 193 6.52 4.54 -13.22
C THR A 193 6.49 5.95 -13.76
N ASN A 194 7.66 6.54 -14.00
CA ASN A 194 7.76 7.77 -14.78
C ASN A 194 7.59 7.41 -16.26
N LYS A 195 6.43 7.70 -16.83
CA LYS A 195 6.12 7.39 -18.25
C LYS A 195 7.04 8.12 -19.24
N GLU A 196 7.64 9.25 -18.88
CA GLU A 196 8.52 10.01 -19.77
C GLU A 196 9.94 9.45 -19.82
N THR A 197 10.49 9.05 -18.67
CA THR A 197 11.87 8.54 -18.56
C THR A 197 11.96 7.01 -18.58
N GLY A 198 10.85 6.32 -18.31
CA GLY A 198 10.81 4.86 -18.15
C GLY A 198 11.32 4.38 -16.80
N GLN A 199 11.68 5.26 -15.86
CA GLN A 199 12.14 4.86 -14.53
C GLN A 199 11.00 4.23 -13.71
N GLU A 200 11.34 3.16 -13.00
CA GLU A 200 10.41 2.41 -12.16
C GLU A 200 10.80 2.51 -10.70
N PHE A 201 9.80 2.79 -9.87
CA PHE A 201 9.96 3.02 -8.45
C PHE A 201 9.01 2.12 -7.66
N ILE A 202 9.43 1.79 -6.44
CA ILE A 202 8.53 1.37 -5.36
C ILE A 202 8.53 2.47 -4.32
N VAL A 203 7.39 3.13 -4.17
CA VAL A 203 7.13 4.00 -3.02
C VAL A 203 6.59 3.12 -1.91
N TYR A 204 7.11 3.27 -0.70
CA TYR A 204 6.69 2.43 0.43
C TYR A 204 6.55 3.26 1.68
N SER A 205 5.81 2.77 2.66
CA SER A 205 5.66 3.42 3.94
C SER A 205 6.69 2.93 4.95
N ALA A 206 7.20 3.84 5.77
CA ALA A 206 8.19 3.55 6.78
C ALA A 206 7.79 4.08 8.17
N ALA A 207 8.53 3.66 9.21
CA ALA A 207 8.16 3.83 10.61
C ALA A 207 6.90 3.03 10.96
N ARG A 208 6.03 3.52 11.86
CA ARG A 208 4.81 2.83 12.30
C ARG A 208 3.58 3.64 11.95
N SER A 209 2.57 2.96 11.41
CA SER A 209 1.35 3.54 10.83
C SER A 209 0.38 4.15 11.84
N ASP A 210 0.57 3.91 13.13
CA ASP A 210 -0.26 4.46 14.19
C ASP A 210 0.19 5.84 14.70
N ASN A 211 1.35 6.35 14.27
CA ASN A 211 1.88 7.59 14.82
C ASN A 211 2.36 8.59 13.76
N ARG A 212 2.71 9.79 14.24
CA ARG A 212 3.07 10.94 13.39
C ARG A 212 4.28 10.74 12.49
N ASN A 213 5.16 9.78 12.79
CA ASN A 213 6.41 9.57 12.06
C ASN A 213 6.24 8.72 10.81
N TYR A 214 5.07 8.10 10.62
CA TYR A 214 4.76 7.39 9.38
C TYR A 214 4.96 8.31 8.17
N CYS A 215 5.72 7.82 7.19
CA CYS A 215 6.17 8.58 6.04
C CYS A 215 6.42 7.65 4.85
N LEU A 216 6.66 8.22 3.67
CA LEU A 216 7.02 7.45 2.47
C LEU A 216 8.52 7.45 2.21
N GLY A 217 9.09 6.27 1.98
CA GLY A 217 10.40 6.04 1.38
C GLY A 217 10.31 5.74 -0.13
N LEU A 218 11.46 5.60 -0.78
CA LEU A 218 11.55 5.36 -2.22
C LEU A 218 12.65 4.35 -2.54
N LEU A 219 12.30 3.32 -3.30
CA LEU A 219 13.25 2.47 -4.03
C LEU A 219 13.12 2.76 -5.52
N GLU A 220 14.24 2.78 -6.23
CA GLU A 220 14.31 2.86 -7.69
C GLU A 220 14.95 1.59 -8.22
N LEU A 221 14.34 0.96 -9.23
CA LEU A 221 14.97 -0.11 -9.98
C LEU A 221 15.95 0.52 -10.99
N VAL A 222 17.25 0.46 -10.69
CA VAL A 222 18.31 1.05 -11.51
C VAL A 222 18.99 0.03 -12.43
N GLY A 223 18.83 -1.27 -12.16
CA GLY A 223 19.18 -2.37 -13.05
C GLY A 223 17.96 -2.88 -13.82
N ASP A 224 18.00 -4.13 -14.28
CA ASP A 224 16.97 -4.74 -15.12
C ASP A 224 16.32 -5.99 -14.52
N ASP A 225 16.78 -6.47 -13.35
CA ASP A 225 16.19 -7.61 -12.66
C ASP A 225 15.54 -7.21 -11.32
N PRO A 226 14.19 -7.16 -11.24
CA PRO A 226 13.48 -6.93 -9.98
C PRO A 226 13.83 -7.94 -8.87
N MET A 227 14.28 -9.15 -9.22
CA MET A 227 14.70 -10.20 -8.28
C MET A 227 16.18 -10.11 -7.91
N ASN A 228 16.92 -9.11 -8.40
CA ASN A 228 18.27 -8.83 -7.97
C ASN A 228 18.28 -7.64 -6.99
N VAL A 229 18.58 -7.89 -5.72
CA VAL A 229 18.59 -6.84 -4.69
C VAL A 229 19.56 -5.70 -5.01
N GLN A 230 20.65 -5.98 -5.72
CA GLN A 230 21.65 -4.94 -6.08
C GLN A 230 21.15 -3.98 -7.16
N ASP A 231 20.07 -4.33 -7.86
CA ASP A 231 19.47 -3.47 -8.89
C ASP A 231 18.48 -2.47 -8.28
N TRP A 232 18.22 -2.55 -6.96
CA TRP A 232 17.39 -1.59 -6.24
C TRP A 232 18.25 -0.55 -5.52
N ARG A 233 18.05 0.72 -5.87
CA ARG A 233 18.62 1.86 -5.16
C ARG A 233 17.60 2.43 -4.17
N LYS A 234 17.86 2.28 -2.88
CA LYS A 234 17.11 2.97 -1.82
C LYS A 234 17.53 4.43 -1.71
N ASN A 235 16.56 5.35 -1.65
CA ASN A 235 16.80 6.72 -1.21
C ASN A 235 17.05 6.76 0.31
N ASN A 236 18.28 7.04 0.73
CA ASN A 236 18.65 7.09 2.14
C ASN A 236 18.59 8.51 2.75
N ASP A 237 18.37 9.54 1.93
CA ASP A 237 18.43 10.95 2.38
C ASP A 237 17.25 11.34 3.28
N GLY A 238 16.19 10.55 3.30
CA GLY A 238 15.02 10.76 4.15
C GLY A 238 13.72 10.30 3.49
N CYS A 239 12.62 10.53 4.18
CA CYS A 239 11.28 10.33 3.63
C CYS A 239 11.06 11.28 2.43
N VAL A 240 10.55 10.76 1.32
CA VAL A 240 10.15 11.56 0.13
C VAL A 240 8.80 12.24 0.32
N PHE A 241 8.01 11.80 1.29
CA PHE A 241 6.75 12.43 1.69
C PHE A 241 6.53 12.20 3.19
N HIS A 242 6.35 13.26 3.97
CA HIS A 242 6.31 13.19 5.43
C HIS A 242 5.44 14.29 6.03
N GLN A 243 5.13 14.16 7.32
CA GLN A 243 4.30 15.10 8.07
C GLN A 243 4.57 16.60 7.77
N ASN A 244 3.50 17.38 7.76
CA ASN A 244 3.50 18.83 7.67
C ASN A 244 2.69 19.44 8.83
N PRO A 245 3.35 19.73 9.97
CA PRO A 245 2.69 20.28 11.15
C PRO A 245 1.96 21.61 10.91
N GLN A 246 2.42 22.42 9.95
CA GLN A 246 1.79 23.71 9.61
C GLN A 246 0.37 23.53 9.05
N ASN A 247 0.10 22.40 8.38
CA ASN A 247 -1.21 22.02 7.88
C ASN A 247 -1.82 20.87 8.68
N LYS A 248 -1.29 20.61 9.88
CA LYS A 248 -1.68 19.50 10.77
C LYS A 248 -1.69 18.13 10.10
N ALA A 249 -0.91 17.90 9.04
CA ALA A 249 -0.86 16.61 8.39
C ALA A 249 0.22 15.75 9.02
N TYR A 250 -0.15 14.66 9.71
CA TYR A 250 0.78 13.78 10.41
C TYR A 250 0.64 12.33 9.94
N GLY A 251 1.71 11.54 10.11
CA GLY A 251 1.71 10.10 9.85
C GLY A 251 1.11 9.75 8.48
N VAL A 252 1.76 10.24 7.42
CA VAL A 252 1.25 10.12 6.06
C VAL A 252 1.85 8.89 5.39
N GLY A 253 1.02 8.06 4.75
CA GLY A 253 1.55 6.88 4.10
C GLY A 253 0.49 6.01 3.43
N HIS A 254 0.92 4.78 3.17
CA HIS A 254 0.25 3.73 2.39
C HIS A 254 -0.42 4.35 1.16
N ALA A 255 0.43 4.90 0.29
CA ALA A 255 0.00 5.72 -0.82
C ALA A 255 -0.22 4.90 -2.09
N SER A 256 -1.19 5.32 -2.89
CA SER A 256 -1.39 4.88 -4.26
C SER A 256 -1.24 6.05 -5.23
N PHE A 257 -1.13 5.75 -6.52
CA PHE A 257 -0.94 6.75 -7.57
C PHE A 257 -1.98 6.57 -8.67
N THR A 258 -2.47 7.69 -9.18
CA THR A 258 -3.38 7.75 -10.32
C THR A 258 -3.10 9.00 -11.13
N THR A 259 -3.78 9.14 -12.25
CA THR A 259 -3.76 10.36 -13.05
C THR A 259 -5.09 11.11 -12.98
N SER A 260 -5.09 12.36 -13.40
CA SER A 260 -6.33 13.08 -13.71
C SER A 260 -7.14 12.34 -14.80
N PRO A 261 -8.45 12.61 -14.93
CA PRO A 261 -9.29 12.07 -16.00
C PRO A 261 -8.77 12.28 -17.43
N ASP A 262 -8.06 13.37 -17.69
CA ASP A 262 -7.43 13.67 -18.99
C ASP A 262 -5.96 13.22 -19.08
N GLU A 263 -5.48 12.49 -18.09
CA GLU A 263 -4.12 11.96 -17.96
C GLU A 263 -2.98 13.00 -17.93
N SER A 264 -3.29 14.30 -17.88
CA SER A 264 -2.26 15.36 -17.91
C SER A 264 -1.62 15.67 -16.55
N GLU A 265 -2.15 15.13 -15.46
CA GLU A 265 -1.65 15.34 -14.10
C GLU A 265 -1.42 14.02 -13.38
N ASN A 266 -0.39 13.99 -12.54
CA ASN A 266 -0.11 12.87 -11.66
C ASN A 266 -0.61 13.18 -10.25
N TRP A 267 -1.26 12.22 -9.62
CA TRP A 267 -1.91 12.37 -8.32
C TRP A 267 -1.47 11.27 -7.35
N ILE A 268 -1.04 11.67 -6.16
CA ILE A 268 -0.81 10.78 -5.04
C ILE A 268 -2.09 10.73 -4.20
N VAL A 269 -2.54 9.52 -3.88
CA VAL A 269 -3.63 9.25 -2.94
C VAL A 269 -3.03 8.59 -1.71
N TYR A 270 -3.29 9.10 -0.51
CA TYR A 270 -2.61 8.63 0.70
C TYR A 270 -3.51 8.82 1.91
N HIS A 271 -3.22 8.14 3.02
CA HIS A 271 -3.87 8.46 4.29
C HIS A 271 -2.98 9.37 5.16
N GLY A 272 -3.61 10.14 6.05
CA GLY A 272 -2.90 10.88 7.10
C GLY A 272 -3.84 11.25 8.25
N MET A 273 -3.26 11.74 9.34
CA MET A 273 -3.94 12.06 10.60
C MET A 273 -3.87 13.55 10.90
N GLU A 274 -5.02 14.19 11.18
CA GLU A 274 -5.01 15.58 11.67
C GLU A 274 -4.58 15.63 13.15
N ASN A 275 -5.00 14.63 13.92
CA ASN A 275 -4.59 14.40 15.30
C ASN A 275 -3.79 13.09 15.41
N PRO A 276 -2.46 13.14 15.65
CA PRO A 276 -1.61 11.96 15.66
C PRO A 276 -1.66 11.15 16.96
N VAL A 277 -2.58 11.46 17.88
CA VAL A 277 -2.64 10.82 19.22
C VAL A 277 -3.60 9.63 19.25
N ASN A 278 -4.56 9.54 18.31
CA ASN A 278 -5.62 8.53 18.34
C ASN A 278 -5.31 7.27 17.49
N GLY A 279 -4.05 7.07 17.10
CA GLY A 279 -3.66 5.87 16.36
C GLY A 279 -4.31 5.78 14.98
N TRP A 280 -4.54 4.53 14.54
CA TRP A 280 -5.12 4.24 13.23
C TRP A 280 -6.52 4.83 13.00
N ALA A 281 -7.31 5.08 14.05
CA ALA A 281 -8.65 5.65 13.95
C ALA A 281 -8.65 7.13 13.51
N ALA A 282 -7.50 7.82 13.59
CA ALA A 282 -7.37 9.20 13.11
C ALA A 282 -7.10 9.31 11.61
N ARG A 283 -6.86 8.19 10.91
CA ARG A 283 -6.46 8.20 9.50
C ARG A 283 -7.64 8.56 8.60
N THR A 284 -7.37 9.41 7.63
CA THR A 284 -8.34 9.80 6.61
C THR A 284 -7.63 9.91 5.25
N VAL A 285 -8.33 9.59 4.16
CA VAL A 285 -7.77 9.55 2.80
C VAL A 285 -7.72 10.94 2.18
N ARG A 286 -6.66 11.23 1.43
CA ARG A 286 -6.40 12.50 0.75
C ARG A 286 -5.81 12.25 -0.62
N ALA A 287 -5.95 13.23 -1.52
CA ALA A 287 -5.30 13.22 -2.83
C ALA A 287 -4.64 14.57 -3.09
N GLN A 288 -3.45 14.57 -3.69
CA GLN A 288 -2.75 15.79 -4.11
C GLN A 288 -2.02 15.57 -5.42
N LYS A 289 -1.95 16.62 -6.25
CA LYS A 289 -1.12 16.62 -7.46
C LYS A 289 0.36 16.57 -7.10
N PHE A 290 1.13 15.77 -7.82
CA PHE A 290 2.59 15.77 -7.77
C PHE A 290 3.18 15.97 -9.17
N THR A 291 4.49 16.20 -9.22
CA THR A 291 5.24 16.43 -10.46
C THR A 291 6.50 15.57 -10.45
N TRP A 292 7.31 15.66 -11.51
CA TRP A 292 8.60 14.97 -11.58
C TRP A 292 9.73 16.00 -11.43
N ASN A 293 10.81 15.58 -10.77
CA ASN A 293 12.07 16.32 -10.75
C ASN A 293 12.76 16.21 -12.12
N THR A 294 13.77 17.06 -12.35
CA THR A 294 14.55 17.04 -13.60
C THR A 294 15.35 15.75 -13.82
N ASP A 295 15.65 15.02 -12.75
CA ASP A 295 16.31 13.71 -12.79
C ASP A 295 15.32 12.53 -12.97
N GLY A 296 14.04 12.85 -13.15
CA GLY A 296 12.96 11.88 -13.36
C GLY A 296 12.41 11.24 -12.08
N THR A 297 12.92 11.58 -10.89
CA THR A 297 12.36 11.11 -9.61
C THR A 297 11.04 11.83 -9.26
N PRO A 298 10.12 11.21 -8.50
CA PRO A 298 8.87 11.86 -8.13
C PRO A 298 9.09 13.03 -7.17
N ARG A 299 8.40 14.14 -7.42
CA ARG A 299 8.38 15.34 -6.58
C ARG A 299 7.01 15.49 -5.93
N PHE A 300 6.86 14.87 -4.76
CA PHE A 300 5.64 14.97 -3.96
C PHE A 300 5.47 16.36 -3.34
N PRO A 301 4.21 16.84 -3.20
CA PRO A 301 3.92 18.10 -2.52
C PRO A 301 4.16 17.98 -1.01
N ARG A 302 4.01 19.08 -0.27
CA ARG A 302 3.83 19.01 1.18
C ARG A 302 2.42 18.47 1.48
N PRO A 303 2.24 17.49 2.38
CA PRO A 303 0.91 17.02 2.73
C PRO A 303 0.08 18.12 3.38
N GLY A 304 -1.23 18.02 3.21
CA GLY A 304 -2.19 18.93 3.83
C GLY A 304 -3.64 18.53 3.50
N TYR A 305 -4.57 19.37 3.91
CA TYR A 305 -6.02 19.09 3.80
C TYR A 305 -6.79 20.02 2.86
N GLY A 306 -6.05 20.82 2.07
CA GLY A 306 -6.65 21.68 1.07
C GLY A 306 -7.27 22.96 1.65
N PRO A 307 -8.19 23.60 0.89
CA PRO A 307 -8.73 23.12 -0.39
C PRO A 307 -7.65 22.96 -1.46
N TYR A 308 -7.82 21.97 -2.35
CA TYR A 308 -6.98 21.75 -3.54
C TYR A 308 -7.82 21.95 -4.79
N ASP A 309 -7.16 22.30 -5.89
CA ASP A 309 -7.80 22.33 -7.20
C ASP A 309 -8.35 20.95 -7.57
N VAL A 310 -9.45 20.93 -8.32
CA VAL A 310 -9.96 19.68 -8.89
C VAL A 310 -9.01 19.18 -9.99
N PRO A 311 -8.83 17.85 -10.14
CA PRO A 311 -8.06 17.28 -11.23
C PRO A 311 -8.47 17.82 -12.60
N SER A 312 -7.49 17.99 -13.48
CA SER A 312 -7.73 18.39 -14.87
C SER A 312 -8.67 17.39 -15.58
N GLY A 313 -9.47 17.88 -16.53
CA GLY A 313 -10.47 17.08 -17.23
C GLY A 313 -11.74 16.76 -16.41
N GLN A 314 -11.75 17.00 -15.10
CA GLN A 314 -12.91 16.70 -14.25
C GLN A 314 -14.09 17.66 -14.42
N ASN A 315 -13.85 18.87 -14.96
CA ASN A 315 -14.88 19.89 -15.23
C ASN A 315 -15.53 19.78 -16.62
N ALA A 316 -15.18 18.78 -17.43
CA ALA A 316 -15.68 18.65 -18.81
C ALA A 316 -17.01 17.87 -18.94
N SER A 317 -17.54 17.30 -17.86
CA SER A 317 -18.77 16.47 -17.89
C SER A 317 -19.92 16.95 -17.00
N MET A 318 -19.83 18.14 -16.37
CA MET A 318 -20.99 18.81 -15.76
C MET A 318 -21.93 19.45 -16.79
N ALA A 319 -21.79 19.11 -18.07
CA ALA A 319 -22.76 19.40 -19.10
C ALA A 319 -23.11 18.10 -19.82
N LEU A 320 -24.21 17.46 -19.41
CA LEU A 320 -25.34 17.07 -20.27
C LEU A 320 -26.35 16.22 -19.48
N LEU A 321 -27.59 16.73 -19.49
CA LEU A 321 -28.89 16.05 -19.62
C LEU A 321 -29.22 14.84 -18.73
#